data_AF-A0A060WVA3-F1
#
_entry.id   AF-A0A060WVA3-F1
#
_cell.length_a   1.000
_cell.length_b   1.000
_cell.length_c   1.000
_cell.angle_alpha   90.00
_cell.angle_beta   90.00
_cell.angle_gamma   90.00
#
_symmetry.space_group_name_H-M   'P 1'
#
loop_
_entity.id
_entity.type
_entity.pdbx_description
1 polymer ?
#
loop_
_entity_poly.entity_id
_entity_poly.type
_entity_poly.pdbx_seq_one_letter_code
_entity_poly.pdbx_strand_id
1 'polypeptide(L)'
;MRTVRALQRLRGVLVRPCPPPLFVRSWSVAQSQSFSSSSAEKPMPGNSMLRHLTSKIKATGPISVAEYMREVLTNPVMGYYVQNDMLGPDGDFITSPEISQIFGELLGIWCLSEWMGAGKPSRFQLVEFGPGRGSLANDILRVFSQLRGALGGAAVSVHLVEVSPKLSQVQAQCLTGDQSQVSASEDEPVYRQGTTTTGLPISWYRNLDDVPRGNNLEYKIQIGWGGVIIIEKCLRG
;
A
#
# COMPACT_ATOMS: atom_id res chain seq x y z
N MET A 1 18.24 -28.65 60.05
CA MET A 1 18.73 -27.25 59.94
C MET A 1 17.68 -26.49 59.14
N ARG A 2 16.77 -25.77 59.79
CA ARG A 2 16.89 -24.34 60.20
C ARG A 2 16.80 -23.43 58.96
N THR A 3 15.94 -22.42 58.81
CA THR A 3 14.88 -21.81 59.65
C THR A 3 14.20 -20.71 58.81
N VAL A 4 12.98 -20.38 59.21
CA VAL A 4 12.13 -19.23 58.84
C VAL A 4 12.73 -17.89 59.34
N ARG A 5 12.22 -16.74 58.82
CA ARG A 5 12.42 -15.29 59.19
C ARG A 5 13.61 -14.58 58.51
N ALA A 6 13.58 -13.31 58.12
CA ALA A 6 12.62 -12.20 58.27
C ALA A 6 13.06 -11.04 57.35
N LEU A 7 12.14 -10.19 56.88
CA LEU A 7 11.93 -8.85 57.45
C LEU A 7 10.77 -8.14 56.74
N GLN A 8 9.72 -7.88 57.53
CA GLN A 8 8.80 -6.77 57.31
C GLN A 8 9.53 -5.45 57.57
N ARG A 9 9.25 -4.44 56.74
CA ARG A 9 8.93 -3.03 57.08
C ARG A 9 9.38 -2.14 55.91
N LEU A 10 8.43 -1.53 55.22
CA LEU A 10 8.15 -0.11 55.43
C LEU A 10 6.84 0.27 54.74
N ARG A 11 5.95 0.81 55.58
CA ARG A 11 4.70 1.45 55.22
C ARG A 11 4.99 2.78 54.52
N GLY A 12 4.08 3.20 53.64
CA GLY A 12 3.73 4.61 53.49
C GLY A 12 4.26 5.31 52.25
N VAL A 13 3.69 5.02 51.08
CA VAL A 13 3.59 6.07 50.04
C VAL A 13 2.28 6.79 50.29
N LEU A 14 2.41 8.02 50.78
CA LEU A 14 1.32 8.97 51.02
C LEU A 14 0.72 9.36 49.66
N VAL A 15 -0.41 8.76 49.28
CA VAL A 15 -1.23 9.27 48.17
C VAL A 15 -1.79 10.61 48.59
N ARG A 16 -1.31 11.70 47.99
CA ARG A 16 -1.86 13.05 48.18
C ARG A 16 -3.18 13.15 47.38
N PRO A 17 -4.31 13.53 48.00
CA PRO A 17 -5.52 13.84 47.25
C PRO A 17 -5.32 15.12 46.42
N CYS A 18 -5.70 15.06 45.14
CA CYS A 18 -5.88 16.26 44.31
C CYS A 18 -7.05 17.10 44.88
N PRO A 19 -6.92 18.43 45.02
CA PRO A 19 -8.04 19.27 45.42
C PRO A 19 -9.05 19.40 44.25
N PRO A 20 -10.35 19.56 44.55
CA PRO A 20 -11.38 19.72 43.53
C PRO A 20 -11.23 21.08 42.82
N PRO A 21 -11.62 21.19 41.53
CA PRO A 21 -11.69 22.49 40.88
C PRO A 21 -12.84 23.30 41.49
N LEU A 22 -12.49 24.41 42.15
CA LEU A 22 -13.42 25.48 42.45
C LEU A 22 -13.68 26.29 41.17
N PHE A 23 -14.90 26.85 41.13
CA PHE A 23 -15.40 27.86 40.21
C PHE A 23 -16.17 27.38 38.96
N VAL A 24 -17.48 27.32 39.16
CA VAL A 24 -18.52 27.46 38.13
C VAL A 24 -18.33 28.82 37.46
N ARG A 25 -17.94 28.85 36.18
CA ARG A 25 -18.16 30.00 35.31
C ARG A 25 -19.31 29.67 34.37
N SER A 26 -20.37 30.46 34.51
CA SER A 26 -21.51 30.50 33.60
C SER A 26 -21.02 30.70 32.16
N TRP A 27 -21.36 29.75 31.29
CA TRP A 27 -21.18 29.90 29.85
C TRP A 27 -22.28 30.83 29.34
N SER A 28 -21.95 32.10 29.13
CA SER A 28 -22.79 32.96 28.29
C SER A 28 -22.60 32.55 26.85
N VAL A 29 -23.69 32.19 26.17
CA VAL A 29 -23.73 31.97 24.73
C VAL A 29 -23.34 33.29 24.05
N ALA A 30 -22.10 33.38 23.59
CA ALA A 30 -21.70 34.46 22.70
C ALA A 30 -22.41 34.23 21.36
N GLN A 31 -23.39 35.09 21.04
CA GLN A 31 -23.96 35.19 19.71
C GLN A 31 -22.82 35.37 18.71
N SER A 32 -22.62 34.37 17.86
CA SER A 32 -21.72 34.48 16.72
C SER A 32 -22.31 35.52 15.76
N GLN A 33 -21.71 36.70 15.74
CA GLN A 33 -22.00 37.70 14.72
C GLN A 33 -21.60 37.12 13.37
N SER A 34 -22.57 37.08 12.45
CA SER A 34 -22.33 36.78 11.04
C SER A 34 -21.46 37.89 10.48
N PHE A 35 -20.18 37.60 10.25
CA PHE A 35 -19.34 38.41 9.38
C PHE A 35 -19.54 37.92 7.95
N SER A 36 -20.50 38.56 7.27
CA SER A 36 -20.59 38.51 5.82
C SER A 36 -19.36 39.21 5.26
N SER A 37 -18.37 38.44 4.82
CA SER A 37 -17.31 38.92 3.95
C SER A 37 -17.61 38.41 2.54
N SER A 38 -18.04 39.34 1.68
CA SER A 38 -18.27 39.07 0.26
C SER A 38 -16.91 38.91 -0.43
N SER A 39 -16.33 37.73 -0.31
CA SER A 39 -15.28 37.28 -1.22
C SER A 39 -15.92 36.30 -2.17
N ALA A 40 -15.87 36.59 -3.47
CA ALA A 40 -16.40 35.73 -4.51
C ALA A 40 -15.75 34.34 -4.43
N GLU A 41 -16.48 33.39 -3.86
CA GLU A 41 -16.09 31.97 -3.84
C GLU A 41 -16.05 31.46 -5.28
N LYS A 42 -14.88 30.98 -5.71
CA LYS A 42 -14.80 30.08 -6.86
C LYS A 42 -15.68 28.85 -6.55
N PRO A 43 -16.50 28.37 -7.51
CA PRO A 43 -17.44 27.30 -7.24
C PRO A 43 -16.70 26.04 -6.81
N MET A 44 -16.98 25.60 -5.58
CA MET A 44 -16.44 24.36 -5.01
C MET A 44 -16.95 23.15 -5.79
N PRO A 45 -16.10 22.20 -6.24
CA PRO A 45 -16.52 20.97 -6.91
C PRO A 45 -17.14 19.94 -5.93
N GLY A 46 -17.92 20.39 -4.95
CA GLY A 46 -18.34 19.60 -3.78
C GLY A 46 -19.62 18.77 -3.92
N ASN A 47 -20.34 18.80 -5.06
CA ASN A 47 -21.72 18.28 -5.11
C ASN A 47 -22.01 17.17 -6.13
N SER A 48 -21.02 16.69 -6.89
CA SER A 48 -21.27 15.66 -7.92
C SER A 48 -21.55 14.28 -7.31
N MET A 49 -20.65 13.79 -6.44
CA MET A 49 -20.80 12.49 -5.78
C MET A 49 -22.00 12.42 -4.84
N LEU A 50 -22.24 13.47 -4.06
CA LEU A 50 -23.38 13.55 -3.15
C LEU A 50 -24.70 13.47 -3.92
N ARG A 51 -24.83 14.19 -5.06
CA ARG A 51 -26.02 14.12 -5.91
C ARG A 51 -26.21 12.73 -6.53
N HIS A 52 -25.13 12.10 -6.98
CA HIS A 52 -25.17 10.73 -7.50
C HIS A 52 -25.68 9.74 -6.45
N LEU A 53 -25.09 9.72 -5.27
CA LEU A 53 -25.49 8.84 -4.18
C LEU A 53 -26.94 9.11 -3.73
N THR A 54 -27.34 10.37 -3.63
CA THR A 54 -28.72 10.74 -3.27
C THR A 54 -29.71 10.24 -4.32
N SER A 55 -29.38 10.38 -5.60
CA SER A 55 -30.23 9.91 -6.70
C SER A 55 -30.36 8.40 -6.70
N LYS A 56 -29.25 7.69 -6.46
CA LYS A 56 -29.22 6.23 -6.33
C LYS A 56 -30.09 5.75 -5.17
N ILE A 57 -29.92 6.32 -3.98
CA ILE A 57 -30.70 5.94 -2.78
C ILE A 57 -32.20 6.21 -2.99
N LYS A 58 -32.56 7.32 -3.64
CA LYS A 58 -33.97 7.60 -3.98
C LYS A 58 -34.56 6.59 -4.96
N ALA A 59 -33.76 6.08 -5.90
CA ALA A 59 -34.22 5.16 -6.94
C ALA A 59 -34.26 3.70 -6.47
N THR A 60 -33.26 3.24 -5.71
CA THR A 60 -33.08 1.83 -5.34
C THR A 60 -33.37 1.53 -3.87
N GLY A 61 -33.66 2.57 -3.07
CA GLY A 61 -33.75 2.45 -1.62
C GLY A 61 -32.37 2.52 -0.94
N PRO A 62 -32.32 2.26 0.38
CA PRO A 62 -31.08 2.30 1.15
C PRO A 62 -29.99 1.41 0.55
N ILE A 63 -28.77 1.93 0.45
CA ILE A 63 -27.59 1.16 0.00
C ILE A 63 -26.80 0.65 1.20
N SER A 64 -26.11 -0.49 1.02
CA SER A 64 -25.19 -1.00 2.03
C SER A 64 -23.93 -0.12 2.16
N VAL A 65 -23.22 -0.23 3.28
CA VAL A 65 -21.91 0.44 3.46
C VAL A 65 -20.91 -0.03 2.40
N ALA A 66 -20.91 -1.32 2.04
CA ALA A 66 -20.03 -1.85 1.00
C ALA A 66 -20.29 -1.20 -0.37
N GLU A 67 -21.57 -0.99 -0.70
CA GLU A 67 -21.95 -0.34 -1.94
C GLU A 67 -21.64 1.17 -1.94
N TYR A 68 -21.86 1.85 -0.81
CA TYR A 68 -21.42 3.23 -0.63
C TYR A 68 -19.90 3.35 -0.84
N MET A 69 -19.10 2.50 -0.20
CA MET A 69 -17.64 2.49 -0.33
C MET A 69 -17.21 2.24 -1.78
N ARG A 70 -17.83 1.28 -2.46
CA ARG A 70 -17.56 1.01 -3.87
C ARG A 70 -17.83 2.25 -4.75
N GLU A 71 -18.97 2.91 -4.56
CA GLU A 71 -19.32 4.11 -5.34
C GLU A 71 -18.35 5.27 -5.09
N VAL A 72 -18.09 5.63 -3.83
CA VAL A 72 -17.24 6.80 -3.55
C VAL A 72 -15.77 6.57 -3.94
N LEU A 73 -15.29 5.33 -3.87
CA LEU A 73 -13.89 5.00 -4.17
C LEU A 73 -13.66 4.70 -5.65
N THR A 74 -14.54 3.92 -6.28
CA THR A 74 -14.25 3.27 -7.59
C THR A 74 -15.24 3.60 -8.70
N ASN A 75 -16.20 4.51 -8.48
CA ASN A 75 -17.10 4.94 -9.55
C ASN A 75 -16.30 5.45 -10.77
N PRO A 76 -16.58 4.98 -11.99
CA PRO A 76 -15.76 5.25 -13.17
C PRO A 76 -15.76 6.72 -13.61
N VAL A 77 -16.71 7.53 -13.14
CA VAL A 77 -16.82 8.95 -13.49
C VAL A 77 -16.29 9.83 -12.38
N MET A 78 -16.59 9.47 -11.12
CA MET A 78 -16.42 10.36 -9.96
C MET A 78 -15.76 9.71 -8.75
N GLY A 79 -15.37 8.44 -8.87
CA GLY A 79 -14.70 7.71 -7.81
C GLY A 79 -13.36 8.36 -7.47
N TYR A 80 -13.06 8.40 -6.17
CA TYR A 80 -11.84 8.98 -5.64
C TYR A 80 -10.57 8.43 -6.33
N TYR A 81 -10.48 7.11 -6.53
CA TYR A 81 -9.32 6.47 -7.17
C TYR A 81 -9.25 6.71 -8.70
N VAL A 82 -10.30 7.28 -9.31
CA VAL A 82 -10.40 7.47 -10.76
C VAL A 82 -10.05 8.90 -11.17
N GLN A 83 -10.49 9.91 -10.41
CA GLN A 83 -10.36 11.32 -10.80
C GLN A 83 -8.99 11.93 -10.48
N ASN A 84 -8.34 11.52 -9.37
CA ASN A 84 -7.14 12.19 -8.88
C ASN A 84 -5.87 11.35 -9.12
N ASP A 85 -4.76 11.99 -9.47
CA ASP A 85 -3.43 11.38 -9.29
C ASP A 85 -3.08 11.47 -7.79
N MET A 86 -3.58 10.51 -7.03
CA MET A 86 -3.60 10.57 -5.56
C MET A 86 -2.30 10.11 -4.89
N LEU A 87 -1.36 9.54 -5.65
CA LEU A 87 -0.14 8.93 -5.13
C LEU A 87 1.07 9.84 -5.36
N GLY A 88 1.87 10.04 -4.31
CA GLY A 88 3.11 10.82 -4.37
C GLY A 88 3.00 12.19 -3.69
N PRO A 89 4.04 13.02 -3.76
CA PRO A 89 4.14 14.27 -3.00
C PRO A 89 3.04 15.30 -3.32
N ASP A 90 2.46 15.23 -4.51
CA ASP A 90 1.38 16.12 -4.97
C ASP A 90 -0.02 15.50 -4.80
N GLY A 91 -0.11 14.26 -4.29
CA GLY A 91 -1.36 13.56 -4.03
C GLY A 91 -1.72 13.54 -2.54
N ASP A 92 -2.94 13.09 -2.21
CA ASP A 92 -3.39 13.00 -0.81
C ASP A 92 -2.71 11.86 -0.03
N PHE A 93 -2.10 10.89 -0.73
CA PHE A 93 -1.43 9.73 -0.15
C PHE A 93 0.06 9.69 -0.51
N ILE A 94 0.88 10.08 0.45
CA ILE A 94 2.32 9.86 0.43
C ILE A 94 2.61 8.55 1.17
N THR A 95 3.22 7.59 0.49
CA THR A 95 3.59 6.27 1.06
C THR A 95 5.09 6.18 1.32
N SER A 96 5.54 5.27 2.19
CA SER A 96 6.96 5.15 2.56
C SER A 96 7.94 5.03 1.37
N PRO A 97 7.63 4.28 0.30
CA PRO A 97 8.47 4.28 -0.91
C PRO A 97 8.58 5.64 -1.59
N GLU A 98 7.51 6.45 -1.55
CA GLU A 98 7.47 7.79 -2.15
C GLU A 98 8.18 8.84 -1.28
N ILE A 99 8.35 8.59 0.02
CA ILE A 99 9.09 9.48 0.95
C ILE A 99 10.60 9.26 0.83
N SER A 100 11.03 8.01 0.74
CA SER A 100 12.45 7.68 0.78
C SER A 100 12.78 6.42 -0.01
N GLN A 101 13.65 6.62 -1.00
CA GLN A 101 14.35 5.57 -1.74
C GLN A 101 15.01 4.52 -0.83
N ILE A 102 15.50 4.94 0.35
CA ILE A 102 16.18 4.04 1.31
C ILE A 102 15.23 2.93 1.76
N PHE A 103 13.92 3.21 1.85
CA PHE A 103 12.94 2.19 2.22
C PHE A 103 12.94 1.02 1.23
N GLY A 104 12.86 1.32 -0.08
CA GLY A 104 12.88 0.30 -1.12
C GLY A 104 14.22 -0.43 -1.22
N GLU A 105 15.33 0.27 -1.02
CA GLU A 105 16.65 -0.36 -1.02
C GLU A 105 16.84 -1.33 0.14
N LEU A 106 16.45 -0.93 1.35
CA LEU A 106 16.50 -1.81 2.53
C LEU A 106 15.60 -3.03 2.33
N LEU A 107 14.43 -2.85 1.73
CA LEU A 107 13.55 -3.97 1.41
C LEU A 107 14.17 -4.90 0.37
N GLY A 108 14.88 -4.37 -0.65
CA GLY A 108 15.62 -5.15 -1.63
C GLY A 108 16.74 -5.97 -0.99
N ILE A 109 17.51 -5.38 -0.06
CA ILE A 109 18.55 -6.10 0.69
C ILE A 109 17.93 -7.21 1.53
N TRP A 110 16.83 -6.92 2.22
CA TRP A 110 16.10 -7.90 3.01
C TRP A 110 15.58 -9.05 2.15
N CYS A 111 15.02 -8.77 0.97
CA CYS A 111 14.55 -9.78 0.02
C CYS A 111 15.67 -10.74 -0.37
N LEU A 112 16.85 -10.20 -0.68
CA LEU A 112 18.02 -10.98 -1.02
C LEU A 112 18.52 -11.82 0.17
N SER A 113 18.57 -11.23 1.37
CA SER A 113 18.94 -11.92 2.60
C SER A 113 18.03 -13.12 2.88
N GLU A 114 16.72 -12.93 2.73
CA GLU A 114 15.73 -14.00 2.92
C GLU A 114 15.85 -15.11 1.87
N TRP A 115 16.02 -14.75 0.59
CA TRP A 115 16.27 -15.72 -0.48
C TRP A 115 17.55 -16.54 -0.24
N MET A 116 18.63 -15.88 0.23
CA MET A 116 19.87 -16.55 0.62
C MET A 116 19.66 -17.49 1.82
N GLY A 117 18.92 -17.03 2.84
CA GLY A 117 18.56 -17.83 4.01
C GLY A 117 17.66 -19.03 3.68
N ALA A 118 16.92 -18.97 2.57
CA ALA A 118 16.14 -20.09 2.04
C ALA A 118 16.96 -21.11 1.21
N GLY A 119 18.29 -20.98 1.18
CA GLY A 119 19.17 -21.92 0.49
C GLY A 119 19.42 -21.59 -0.99
N LYS A 120 19.19 -20.33 -1.38
CA LYS A 120 19.38 -19.84 -2.76
C LYS A 120 18.65 -20.68 -3.83
N PRO A 121 17.31 -20.84 -3.76
CA PRO A 121 16.56 -21.55 -4.78
C PRO A 121 16.86 -21.00 -6.19
N SER A 122 16.85 -21.89 -7.19
CA SER A 122 17.18 -21.54 -8.58
C SER A 122 16.21 -20.54 -9.22
N ARG A 123 15.01 -20.39 -8.66
CA ARG A 123 13.99 -19.42 -9.10
C ARG A 123 13.58 -18.51 -7.96
N PHE A 124 13.45 -17.22 -8.26
CA PHE A 124 13.05 -16.19 -7.32
C PHE A 124 12.00 -15.27 -7.95
N GLN A 125 10.76 -15.36 -7.47
CA GLN A 125 9.69 -14.44 -7.83
C GLN A 125 9.59 -13.30 -6.81
N LEU A 126 9.65 -12.06 -7.30
CA LEU A 126 9.23 -10.87 -6.58
C LEU A 126 7.81 -10.53 -6.99
N VAL A 127 6.86 -10.56 -6.05
CA VAL A 127 5.44 -10.27 -6.30
C VAL A 127 5.01 -9.04 -5.52
N GLU A 128 4.41 -8.06 -6.19
CA GLU A 128 3.93 -6.83 -5.55
C GLU A 128 2.47 -6.57 -5.90
N PHE A 129 1.69 -6.19 -4.88
CA PHE A 129 0.25 -5.99 -4.95
C PHE A 129 -0.09 -4.53 -4.83
N GLY A 130 -0.76 -4.01 -5.86
CA GLY A 130 -0.97 -2.58 -5.99
C GLY A 130 0.35 -1.82 -5.89
N PRO A 131 1.27 -2.01 -6.86
CA PRO A 131 2.60 -1.38 -6.84
C PRO A 131 2.56 0.15 -7.00
N GLY A 132 1.37 0.75 -7.10
CA GLY A 132 1.18 2.18 -7.22
C GLY A 132 1.86 2.71 -8.48
N ARG A 133 2.90 3.55 -8.30
CA ARG A 133 3.68 4.11 -9.42
C ARG A 133 4.84 3.20 -9.86
N GLY A 134 5.12 2.11 -9.14
CA GLY A 134 6.25 1.21 -9.38
C GLY A 134 7.54 1.64 -8.68
N SER A 135 7.52 2.69 -7.86
CA SER A 135 8.71 3.24 -7.17
C SER A 135 9.40 2.19 -6.29
N LEU A 136 8.62 1.41 -5.52
CA LEU A 136 9.16 0.35 -4.66
C LEU A 136 9.85 -0.74 -5.46
N ALA A 137 9.17 -1.31 -6.46
CA ALA A 137 9.76 -2.28 -7.38
C ALA A 137 11.05 -1.74 -8.02
N ASN A 138 11.04 -0.48 -8.49
CA ASN A 138 12.20 0.14 -9.11
C ASN A 138 13.41 0.19 -8.15
N ASP A 139 13.18 0.55 -6.89
CA ASP A 139 14.23 0.59 -5.87
C ASP A 139 14.79 -0.80 -5.53
N ILE A 140 13.92 -1.79 -5.38
CA ILE A 140 14.33 -3.19 -5.16
C ILE A 140 15.16 -3.70 -6.34
N LEU A 141 14.72 -3.42 -7.57
CA LEU A 141 15.40 -3.87 -8.79
C LEU A 141 16.77 -3.23 -8.95
N ARG A 142 16.95 -1.97 -8.51
CA ARG A 142 18.27 -1.33 -8.46
C ARG A 142 19.22 -2.08 -7.54
N VAL A 143 18.77 -2.49 -6.35
CA VAL A 143 19.56 -3.33 -5.43
C VAL A 143 19.89 -4.68 -6.05
N PHE A 144 18.93 -5.36 -6.67
CA PHE A 144 19.18 -6.64 -7.35
C PHE A 144 20.20 -6.49 -8.49
N SER A 145 20.17 -5.37 -9.21
CA SER A 145 21.14 -5.07 -10.26
C SER A 145 22.55 -4.85 -9.70
N GLN A 146 22.68 -4.12 -8.58
CA GLN A 146 23.97 -3.90 -7.91
C GLN A 146 24.54 -5.17 -7.29
N LEU A 147 23.67 -6.05 -6.80
CA LEU A 147 24.02 -7.30 -6.12
C LEU A 147 23.84 -8.55 -7.01
N ARG A 148 23.94 -8.41 -8.34
CA ARG A 148 23.79 -9.54 -9.28
C ARG A 148 24.71 -10.73 -8.97
N GLY A 149 25.92 -10.47 -8.50
CA GLY A 149 26.85 -11.52 -8.08
C GLY A 149 26.30 -12.38 -6.94
N ALA A 150 25.54 -11.78 -6.01
CA ALA A 150 24.94 -12.49 -4.89
C ALA A 150 23.77 -13.39 -5.32
N LEU A 151 23.04 -13.01 -6.37
CA LEU A 151 21.95 -13.79 -6.95
C LEU A 151 22.43 -15.08 -7.65
N GLY A 152 23.73 -15.24 -7.89
CA GLY A 152 24.33 -16.55 -8.24
C GLY A 152 23.77 -17.21 -9.50
N GLY A 153 23.23 -16.44 -10.44
CA GLY A 153 22.60 -16.96 -11.66
C GLY A 153 21.17 -17.46 -11.50
N ALA A 154 20.52 -17.20 -10.36
CA ALA A 154 19.10 -17.51 -10.16
C ALA A 154 18.23 -16.82 -11.21
N ALA A 155 17.19 -17.53 -11.66
CA ALA A 155 16.17 -16.97 -12.53
C ALA A 155 15.23 -16.09 -11.69
N VAL A 156 15.41 -14.77 -11.77
CA VAL A 156 14.58 -13.79 -11.06
C VAL A 156 13.47 -13.28 -11.99
N SER A 157 12.23 -13.23 -11.51
CA SER A 157 11.08 -12.68 -12.24
C SER A 157 10.26 -11.74 -11.36
N VAL A 158 9.66 -10.72 -11.97
CA VAL A 158 8.85 -9.69 -11.29
C VAL A 158 7.38 -9.85 -11.70
N HIS A 159 6.49 -9.87 -10.73
CA HIS A 159 5.05 -10.07 -10.92
C HIS A 159 4.27 -8.97 -10.21
N LEU A 160 3.53 -8.17 -10.97
CA LEU A 160 2.77 -7.03 -10.47
C LEU A 160 1.27 -7.32 -10.55
N VAL A 161 0.58 -7.29 -9.41
CA VAL A 161 -0.89 -7.44 -9.36
C VAL A 161 -1.51 -6.04 -9.35
N GLU A 162 -2.03 -5.62 -10.51
CA GLU A 162 -2.57 -4.28 -10.76
C GLU A 162 -3.81 -4.38 -11.65
N VAL A 163 -4.91 -3.75 -11.23
CA VAL A 163 -6.18 -3.75 -11.97
C VAL A 163 -6.34 -2.50 -12.83
N SER A 164 -5.66 -1.40 -12.47
CA SER A 164 -5.76 -0.10 -13.12
C SER A 164 -4.93 -0.05 -14.41
N PRO A 165 -5.55 0.15 -15.58
CA PRO A 165 -4.82 0.30 -16.84
C PRO A 165 -3.86 1.49 -16.81
N LYS A 166 -4.30 2.61 -16.22
CA LYS A 166 -3.51 3.84 -16.08
C LYS A 166 -2.24 3.61 -15.26
N LEU A 167 -2.36 3.01 -14.07
CA LEU A 167 -1.19 2.74 -13.23
C LEU A 167 -0.26 1.72 -13.87
N SER A 168 -0.79 0.68 -14.52
CA SER A 168 0.04 -0.30 -15.23
C SER A 168 0.90 0.33 -16.33
N GLN A 169 0.41 1.39 -16.99
CA GLN A 169 1.18 2.13 -17.99
C GLN A 169 2.29 2.96 -17.35
N VAL A 170 1.99 3.66 -16.25
CA VAL A 170 2.99 4.42 -15.46
C VAL A 170 4.09 3.49 -14.95
N GLN A 171 3.72 2.33 -14.42
CA GLN A 171 4.66 1.30 -13.97
C GLN A 171 5.51 0.77 -15.11
N ALA A 172 4.91 0.47 -16.27
CA ALA A 172 5.65 -0.01 -17.43
C ALA A 172 6.68 1.03 -17.92
N GLN A 173 6.32 2.30 -17.98
CA GLN A 173 7.24 3.39 -18.30
C GLN A 173 8.39 3.44 -17.30
N CYS A 174 8.09 3.42 -16.01
CA CYS A 174 9.07 3.48 -14.92
C CYS A 174 10.03 2.28 -14.94
N LEU A 175 9.50 1.07 -15.12
CA LEU A 175 10.24 -0.17 -14.88
C LEU A 175 10.87 -0.77 -16.14
N THR A 176 10.33 -0.49 -17.33
CA THR A 176 10.76 -1.12 -18.60
C THR A 176 11.30 -0.15 -19.63
N GLY A 177 11.18 1.17 -19.42
CA GLY A 177 11.57 2.15 -20.43
C GLY A 177 10.81 1.96 -21.75
N ASP A 178 9.51 1.68 -21.67
CA ASP A 178 8.59 1.37 -22.78
C ASP A 178 8.81 0.03 -23.49
N GLN A 179 9.66 -0.86 -22.95
CA GLN A 179 9.84 -2.22 -23.46
C GLN A 179 8.79 -3.21 -22.90
N SER A 180 7.52 -2.82 -22.95
CA SER A 180 6.39 -3.68 -22.55
C SER A 180 5.37 -3.85 -23.67
N GLN A 181 4.73 -5.01 -23.71
CA GLN A 181 3.66 -5.36 -24.63
C GLN A 181 2.40 -5.70 -23.84
N VAL A 182 1.26 -5.23 -24.34
CA VAL A 182 -0.07 -5.56 -23.80
C VAL A 182 -0.60 -6.75 -24.60
N SER A 183 -1.21 -7.72 -23.92
CA SER A 183 -1.84 -8.85 -24.59
C SER A 183 -3.01 -8.38 -25.45
N ALA A 184 -3.19 -9.02 -26.61
CA ALA A 184 -4.30 -8.73 -27.51
C ALA A 184 -5.64 -9.33 -27.03
N SER A 185 -5.59 -10.29 -26.10
CA SER A 185 -6.76 -10.99 -25.55
C SER A 185 -7.00 -10.53 -24.11
N GLU A 186 -8.26 -10.21 -23.79
CA GLU A 186 -8.66 -9.84 -22.43
C GLU A 186 -8.71 -11.03 -21.46
N ASP A 187 -8.79 -12.26 -21.99
CA ASP A 187 -8.90 -13.49 -21.19
C ASP A 187 -7.53 -14.09 -20.79
N GLU A 188 -6.42 -13.49 -21.22
CA GLU A 188 -5.09 -13.96 -20.84
C GLU A 188 -4.77 -13.61 -19.39
N PRO A 189 -4.20 -14.55 -18.59
CA PRO A 189 -3.86 -14.31 -17.19
C PRO A 189 -2.82 -13.20 -17.03
N VAL A 190 -1.90 -13.10 -18.00
CA VAL A 190 -0.92 -12.01 -18.10
C VAL A 190 -1.42 -11.01 -19.13
N TYR A 191 -1.93 -9.88 -18.67
CA TYR A 191 -2.47 -8.86 -19.59
C TYR A 191 -1.39 -7.89 -20.10
N ARG A 192 -0.22 -7.81 -19.43
CA ARG A 192 0.94 -7.04 -19.88
C ARG A 192 2.22 -7.75 -19.45
N GLN A 193 3.25 -7.68 -20.29
CA GLN A 193 4.57 -8.25 -20.00
C GLN A 193 5.69 -7.41 -20.63
N GLY A 194 6.89 -7.50 -20.10
CA GLY A 194 8.04 -6.78 -20.62
C GLY A 194 9.36 -7.25 -20.03
N THR A 195 10.40 -6.46 -20.25
CA THR A 195 11.70 -6.63 -19.60
C THR A 195 12.03 -5.37 -18.84
N THR A 196 12.46 -5.50 -17.58
CA THR A 196 12.84 -4.34 -16.78
C THR A 196 14.07 -3.66 -17.37
N THR A 197 14.33 -2.40 -16.99
CA THR A 197 15.57 -1.68 -17.33
C THR A 197 16.83 -2.40 -16.85
N THR A 198 16.70 -3.26 -15.83
CA THR A 198 17.79 -4.11 -15.34
C THR A 198 17.90 -5.42 -16.13
N GLY A 199 16.96 -5.77 -17.00
CA GLY A 199 16.99 -6.99 -17.81
C GLY A 199 16.32 -8.21 -17.17
N LEU A 200 15.40 -8.00 -16.22
CA LEU A 200 14.62 -9.07 -15.61
C LEU A 200 13.24 -9.15 -16.28
N PRO A 201 12.67 -10.36 -16.46
CA PRO A 201 11.29 -10.50 -16.95
C PRO A 201 10.30 -9.91 -15.95
N ILE A 202 9.31 -9.18 -16.45
CA ILE A 202 8.24 -8.57 -15.65
C ILE A 202 6.86 -8.80 -16.28
N SER A 203 5.88 -9.13 -15.45
CA SER A 203 4.50 -9.44 -15.87
C SER A 203 3.47 -8.77 -14.97
N TRP A 204 2.35 -8.36 -15.54
CA TRP A 204 1.21 -7.77 -14.83
C TRP A 204 -0.02 -8.66 -14.89
N TYR A 205 -0.73 -8.73 -13.77
CA TYR A 205 -1.88 -9.61 -13.52
C TYR A 205 -3.03 -8.81 -12.91
N ARG A 206 -4.27 -9.17 -13.25
CA ARG A 206 -5.45 -8.56 -12.63
C ARG A 206 -5.76 -9.18 -11.27
N ASN A 207 -5.50 -10.48 -11.13
CA ASN A 207 -5.74 -11.22 -9.89
C ASN A 207 -4.46 -11.91 -9.44
N LEU A 208 -4.40 -12.20 -8.14
CA LEU A 208 -3.29 -12.98 -7.58
C LEU A 208 -3.27 -14.41 -8.08
N ASP A 209 -4.44 -15.03 -8.25
CA ASP A 209 -4.51 -16.44 -8.64
C ASP A 209 -3.91 -16.72 -10.03
N ASP A 210 -3.78 -15.68 -10.85
CA ASP A 210 -3.17 -15.73 -12.17
C ASP A 210 -1.62 -15.72 -12.12
N VAL A 211 -1.04 -15.31 -10.98
CA VAL A 211 0.42 -15.33 -10.77
C VAL A 211 0.89 -16.79 -10.67
N PRO A 212 1.89 -17.22 -11.46
CA PRO A 212 2.37 -18.59 -11.45
C PRO A 212 2.70 -19.09 -10.04
N ARG A 213 1.93 -20.07 -9.56
CA ARG A 213 2.22 -20.75 -8.30
C ARG A 213 3.48 -21.56 -8.50
N GLY A 214 4.50 -21.24 -7.72
CA GLY A 214 5.79 -21.86 -7.93
C GLY A 214 5.81 -23.35 -7.63
N ASN A 215 6.65 -24.08 -8.37
CA ASN A 215 6.96 -25.48 -8.05
C ASN A 215 8.00 -25.52 -6.89
N ASN A 216 8.38 -26.71 -6.41
CA ASN A 216 9.25 -26.92 -5.22
C ASN A 216 10.64 -26.22 -5.22
N LEU A 217 11.00 -25.45 -6.25
CA LEU A 217 12.30 -24.75 -6.40
C LEU A 217 12.16 -23.22 -6.41
N GLU A 218 11.05 -22.70 -5.89
CA GLU A 218 10.62 -21.31 -6.08
C GLU A 218 10.50 -20.55 -4.77
N TYR A 219 11.15 -19.40 -4.71
CA TYR A 219 11.03 -18.46 -3.60
C TYR A 219 10.11 -17.30 -4.00
N LYS A 220 9.09 -16.99 -3.20
CA LYS A 220 8.12 -15.93 -3.49
C LYS A 220 8.02 -14.93 -2.33
N ILE A 221 8.30 -13.66 -2.60
CA ILE A 221 8.02 -12.57 -1.67
C ILE A 221 6.84 -11.78 -2.22
N GLN A 222 5.85 -11.53 -1.37
CA GLN A 222 4.66 -10.77 -1.67
C GLN A 222 4.63 -9.48 -0.84
N ILE A 223 4.53 -8.33 -1.49
CA ILE A 223 4.45 -7.02 -0.83
C ILE A 223 3.10 -6.38 -1.13
N GLY A 224 2.38 -5.90 -0.11
CA GLY A 224 1.07 -5.26 -0.24
C GLY A 224 0.96 -3.88 0.38
N TRP A 225 -0.23 -3.28 0.23
CA TRP A 225 -0.56 -1.92 0.69
C TRP A 225 -0.23 -1.71 2.17
N GLY A 226 0.38 -0.56 2.48
CA GLY A 226 0.81 -0.21 3.85
C GLY A 226 2.11 -0.88 4.29
N GLY A 227 2.86 -1.51 3.38
CA GLY A 227 4.12 -2.19 3.70
C GLY A 227 3.94 -3.55 4.36
N VAL A 228 2.74 -4.16 4.22
CA VAL A 228 2.51 -5.54 4.67
C VAL A 228 3.27 -6.47 3.74
N ILE A 229 4.31 -7.12 4.29
CA ILE A 229 5.12 -8.09 3.55
C ILE A 229 4.69 -9.49 3.98
N ILE A 230 4.22 -10.28 3.01
CA ILE A 230 3.89 -11.68 3.17
C ILE A 230 4.99 -12.49 2.49
N ILE A 231 5.68 -13.34 3.27
CA ILE A 231 6.66 -14.27 2.72
C ILE A 231 5.98 -15.61 2.53
N GLU A 232 5.81 -16.03 1.28
CA GLU A 232 5.41 -17.40 0.97
C GLU A 232 6.67 -18.22 0.66
N LYS A 233 7.18 -18.93 1.66
CA LYS A 233 8.21 -19.96 1.44
C LYS A 233 7.51 -21.19 0.87
N CYS A 234 7.55 -21.38 -0.45
CA CYS A 234 7.15 -22.65 -1.06
C CYS A 234 8.28 -23.68 -0.89
N LEU A 235 8.58 -24.02 0.36
CA LEU A 235 9.49 -25.11 0.72
C LEU A 235 8.63 -26.31 1.11
N ARG A 236 8.29 -27.18 0.14
CA ARG A 236 7.91 -28.55 0.47
C ARG A 236 9.10 -29.44 0.14
N GLY A 237 9.68 -29.98 1.22
CA GLY A 237 10.75 -30.99 1.17
C GLY A 237 10.27 -32.34 0.65
#